data_AF-A0ABD3FR07-F1
#
_entry.id   AF-A0ABD3FR07-F1
#
_cell.length_a   1.000
_cell.length_b   1.000
_cell.length_c   1.000
_cell.angle_alpha   90.00
_cell.angle_beta   90.00
_cell.angle_gamma   90.00
#
_symmetry.space_group_name_H-M   'P 1'
#
loop_
_entity.id
_entity.type
_entity.pdbx_description
1 polymer ?
#
loop_
_entity_poly.entity_id
_entity_poly.type
_entity_poly.pdbx_seq_one_letter_code
_entity_poly.pdbx_strand_id
1 'polypeptide(L)'
;MVHIAEPVECLLIPGTSGEFVLGNDLLCMLWIDVERLMDLLAIPLADEVNDDEFDDAVEPTVDYKVVLDEKIRTDVLELVETAIQDGFSREFKKRIDSYRITL
;
A
#
# COMPACT_ATOMS: atom_id res chain seq x y z
N MET A 1 11.18 7.49 -14.65
CA MET A 1 10.77 8.77 -15.26
C MET A 1 9.29 8.94 -14.93
N VAL A 2 8.94 9.88 -14.04
CA VAL A 2 7.55 10.12 -13.64
C VAL A 2 7.01 11.25 -14.51
N HIS A 3 6.02 10.95 -15.35
CA HIS A 3 5.29 11.97 -16.08
C HIS A 3 4.21 12.54 -15.15
N ILE A 4 4.36 13.81 -14.79
CA ILE A 4 3.32 14.55 -14.09
C ILE A 4 2.28 14.93 -15.15
N ALA A 5 1.08 14.38 -15.03
CA ALA A 5 -0.04 14.71 -15.91
C ALA A 5 -0.52 16.15 -15.67
N GLU A 6 -1.12 16.75 -16.69
CA GLU A 6 -1.72 18.08 -16.55
C GLU A 6 -2.88 18.04 -15.54
N PRO A 7 -3.03 19.09 -14.72
CA PRO A 7 -4.11 19.17 -13.74
C PRO A 7 -5.48 19.21 -14.44
N VAL A 8 -6.42 18.43 -13.93
CA VAL A 8 -7.81 18.33 -14.41
C VAL A 8 -8.74 19.18 -13.56
N GLU A 9 -9.70 19.84 -14.19
CA GLU A 9 -10.74 20.60 -13.50
C GLU A 9 -11.67 19.67 -12.71
N CYS A 10 -11.96 20.02 -11.45
CA CYS A 10 -12.85 19.26 -10.59
C CYS A 10 -13.96 20.14 -10.00
N LEU A 11 -15.17 19.57 -9.85
CA LEU A 11 -16.28 20.22 -9.17
C LEU A 11 -16.28 19.83 -7.69
N LEU A 12 -16.09 20.82 -6.81
CA LEU A 12 -16.18 20.62 -5.37
C LEU A 12 -17.65 20.73 -4.92
N ILE A 13 -18.22 19.60 -4.50
CA ILE A 13 -19.57 19.55 -3.94
C ILE A 13 -19.45 19.47 -2.41
N PRO A 14 -19.99 20.42 -1.65
CA PRO A 14 -19.92 20.39 -0.20
C PRO A 14 -20.74 19.21 0.34
N GLY A 15 -20.07 18.28 1.02
CA GLY A 15 -20.65 17.07 1.59
C GLY A 15 -19.93 16.65 2.87
N THR A 16 -20.52 15.73 3.62
CA THR A 16 -19.94 15.20 4.87
C THR A 16 -19.06 13.98 4.65
N SER A 17 -19.12 13.34 3.47
CA SER A 17 -18.22 12.26 3.11
C SER A 17 -17.01 12.83 2.38
N GLY A 18 -15.80 12.42 2.80
CA GLY A 18 -14.54 12.76 2.12
C GLY A 18 -14.34 11.94 0.85
N GLU A 19 -15.40 11.76 0.07
CA GLU A 19 -15.44 10.89 -1.09
C GLU A 19 -15.33 11.70 -2.38
N PHE A 20 -14.65 11.13 -3.38
CA PHE A 20 -14.54 11.71 -4.71
C PHE A 20 -15.47 10.96 -5.67
N VAL A 21 -16.27 11.70 -6.42
CA VAL A 21 -17.07 11.15 -7.52
C VAL A 21 -16.32 11.39 -8.82
N LEU A 22 -15.96 10.31 -9.50
CA LEU A 22 -15.35 10.37 -10.83
C LEU A 22 -16.43 10.26 -11.90
N GLY A 23 -16.46 11.24 -12.80
CA GLY A 23 -17.32 11.20 -13.98
C GLY A 23 -16.86 10.16 -14.99
N ASN A 24 -17.78 9.73 -15.86
CA ASN A 24 -17.49 8.76 -16.91
C ASN A 24 -16.42 9.24 -17.90
N ASP A 25 -16.35 10.54 -18.14
CA ASP A 25 -15.32 11.20 -18.96
C ASP A 25 -13.90 10.97 -18.42
N LEU A 26 -13.70 11.16 -17.11
CA LEU A 26 -12.42 10.89 -16.44
C LEU A 26 -12.10 9.40 -16.41
N LEU A 27 -13.10 8.55 -16.17
CA LEU A 27 -12.92 7.09 -16.20
C LEU A 27 -12.47 6.63 -17.59
N CYS A 28 -13.10 7.12 -18.67
CA CYS A 28 -12.68 6.85 -20.04
C CYS A 28 -11.26 7.38 -20.34
N MET A 29 -10.91 8.58 -19.86
CA MET A 29 -9.57 9.15 -20.03
C MET A 29 -8.48 8.33 -19.32
N LEU A 30 -8.82 7.71 -18.19
CA LEU A 30 -7.96 6.80 -17.44
C LEU A 30 -8.01 5.36 -17.97
N TRP A 31 -8.75 5.11 -19.06
CA TRP A 31 -8.94 3.79 -19.66
C TRP A 31 -9.58 2.77 -18.69
N ILE A 32 -10.39 3.29 -17.75
CA ILE A 32 -11.17 2.52 -16.80
C ILE A 32 -12.55 2.29 -17.44
N ASP A 33 -12.73 1.09 -17.98
CA ASP A 33 -14.00 0.63 -18.52
C ASP A 33 -14.77 -0.14 -17.43
N VAL A 34 -15.67 0.57 -16.75
CA VAL A 34 -16.42 0.02 -15.61
C VAL A 34 -17.35 -1.12 -16.03
N GLU A 35 -17.97 -1.03 -17.21
CA GLU A 35 -18.86 -2.09 -17.71
C GLU A 35 -18.09 -3.37 -17.94
N ARG A 36 -16.94 -3.29 -18.61
CA ARG A 36 -16.07 -4.46 -18.84
C ARG A 36 -15.53 -5.05 -17.55
N LEU A 37 -15.22 -4.21 -16.55
CA LEU A 37 -14.78 -4.67 -15.23
C LEU A 37 -15.90 -5.36 -14.45
N MET A 38 -17.13 -4.82 -14.52
CA MET A 38 -18.29 -5.44 -13.91
C MET A 38 -18.60 -6.79 -14.56
N ASP A 39 -18.52 -6.89 -15.89
CA ASP A 39 -18.70 -8.15 -16.61
C ASP A 39 -17.65 -9.19 -16.19
N LEU A 40 -16.39 -8.80 -16.06
CA LEU A 40 -15.32 -9.68 -15.59
C LEU A 40 -15.54 -10.16 -14.15
N LEU A 41 -16.06 -9.31 -13.27
CA LEU A 41 -16.39 -9.66 -11.88
C LEU A 41 -17.69 -10.48 -11.77
N ALA A 42 -18.59 -10.34 -12.74
CA ALA A 42 -19.87 -11.04 -12.77
C ALA A 42 -19.75 -12.46 -13.34
N ILE A 43 -18.63 -12.81 -13.97
CA ILE A 43 -18.29 -14.21 -14.27
C ILE A 43 -18.20 -14.91 -12.91
N PRO A 44 -19.12 -15.84 -12.57
CA PRO A 44 -18.91 -16.69 -11.41
C PRO A 44 -17.55 -17.33 -11.62
N LEU A 45 -16.70 -17.36 -10.60
CA LEU A 45 -15.51 -18.22 -10.58
C LEU A 45 -15.99 -19.66 -10.73
N ALA A 46 -16.31 -20.05 -11.96
CA ALA A 46 -16.69 -21.39 -12.34
C ALA A 46 -15.39 -22.16 -12.38
N ASP A 47 -14.88 -22.45 -11.19
CA ASP A 47 -14.36 -23.73 -10.76
C ASP A 47 -13.92 -23.54 -9.30
N GLU A 48 -14.87 -23.67 -8.37
CA GLU A 48 -14.59 -24.28 -7.06
C GLU A 48 -14.27 -25.77 -7.26
N VAL A 49 -13.32 -26.08 -8.15
CA VAL A 49 -12.52 -27.29 -8.03
C VAL A 49 -11.21 -26.77 -7.49
N ASN A 50 -11.11 -26.80 -6.17
CA ASN A 50 -9.91 -26.50 -5.40
C ASN A 50 -8.81 -27.52 -5.74
N ASP A 51 -8.28 -27.40 -6.95
CA ASP A 51 -7.02 -28.00 -7.40
C ASP A 51 -6.05 -26.83 -7.62
N ASP A 52 -6.02 -25.91 -6.64
CA ASP A 52 -4.94 -24.94 -6.55
C ASP A 52 -3.65 -25.75 -6.33
N GLU A 53 -2.80 -25.81 -7.35
CA GLU A 53 -1.49 -26.49 -7.32
C GLU A 53 -0.61 -25.97 -6.17
N PHE A 54 -0.98 -24.83 -5.57
CA PHE A 54 -0.33 -24.21 -4.43
C PHE A 54 -1.00 -24.51 -3.07
N ASP A 55 -2.13 -25.22 -3.01
CA ASP A 55 -2.78 -25.61 -1.74
C ASP A 55 -1.94 -26.66 -0.98
N ASP A 56 -1.17 -27.46 -1.71
CA ASP A 56 -0.19 -28.40 -1.18
C ASP A 56 1.15 -27.72 -0.81
N ALA A 57 1.35 -26.46 -1.23
CA ALA A 57 2.55 -25.74 -0.89
C ALA A 57 2.49 -25.38 0.60
N VAL A 58 3.54 -25.72 1.35
CA VAL A 58 3.71 -25.22 2.71
C VAL A 58 3.84 -23.70 2.62
N GLU A 59 2.73 -22.99 2.82
CA GLU A 59 2.76 -21.54 2.95
C GLU A 59 3.76 -21.21 4.06
N PRO A 60 4.71 -20.29 3.82
CA PRO A 60 5.60 -19.85 4.87
C PRO A 60 4.74 -19.23 5.96
N THR A 61 4.60 -19.95 7.07
CA THR A 61 3.92 -19.43 8.25
C THR A 61 4.68 -18.20 8.68
N VAL A 62 4.03 -17.04 8.62
CA VAL A 62 4.56 -15.80 9.18
C VAL A 62 4.51 -15.96 10.70
N ASP A 63 5.52 -16.64 11.26
CA ASP A 63 5.73 -16.65 12.69
C ASP A 63 6.09 -15.21 13.09
N TYR A 64 5.14 -14.55 13.76
CA TYR A 64 5.30 -13.21 14.32
C TYR A 64 6.36 -13.15 15.42
N LYS A 65 6.98 -14.28 15.78
CA LYS A 65 8.31 -14.28 16.40
C LYS A 65 9.37 -13.92 15.38
N VAL A 66 9.28 -12.69 14.88
CA VAL A 66 10.46 -12.01 14.32
C VAL A 66 11.44 -11.93 15.47
N VAL A 67 12.39 -12.86 15.50
CA VAL A 67 13.64 -12.69 16.24
C VAL A 67 14.28 -11.49 15.57
N LEU A 68 13.98 -10.29 16.08
CA LEU A 68 14.65 -9.06 15.73
C LEU A 68 16.10 -9.25 16.17
N ASP A 69 16.89 -9.82 15.28
CA ASP A 69 18.31 -10.02 15.48
C ASP A 69 18.91 -8.65 15.84
N GLU A 70 19.76 -8.60 16.88
CA GLU A 70 20.33 -7.34 17.35
C GLU A 70 21.09 -6.61 16.24
N LYS A 71 21.59 -7.34 15.24
CA LYS A 71 22.19 -6.79 14.04
C LYS A 71 21.18 -6.02 13.19
N ILE A 72 20.01 -6.60 12.91
CA ILE A 72 18.95 -5.94 12.13
C ILE A 72 18.52 -4.64 12.82
N ARG A 73 18.40 -4.67 14.16
CA ARG A 73 18.11 -3.46 14.94
C ARG A 73 19.20 -2.39 14.80
N THR A 74 20.47 -2.80 14.84
CA THR A 74 21.61 -1.90 14.71
C THR A 74 21.68 -1.27 13.32
N ASP A 75 21.52 -2.09 12.28
CA ASP A 75 21.55 -1.65 10.88
C ASP A 75 20.41 -0.65 10.59
N VAL A 76 19.21 -0.89 11.13
CA VAL A 76 18.08 0.05 11.01
C VAL A 76 18.33 1.37 11.72
N LEU A 77 18.98 1.34 12.90
CA LEU A 77 19.33 2.56 13.63
C LEU A 77 20.37 3.41 12.89
N GLU A 78 21.39 2.77 12.31
CA GLU A 78 22.39 3.45 11.49
C GLU A 78 21.76 4.11 10.27
N LEU A 79 20.91 3.38 9.54
CA LEU A 79 20.21 3.89 8.35
C LEU A 79 19.39 5.15 8.67
N VAL A 80 18.73 5.19 9.82
CA VAL A 80 17.91 6.34 10.23
C VAL A 80 18.78 7.52 10.64
N GLU A 81 19.91 7.30 11.32
CA GLU A 81 20.82 8.40 11.67
C GLU A 81 21.43 9.03 10.41
N THR A 82 21.82 8.22 9.40
CA THR A 82 22.27 8.71 8.10
C THR A 82 21.18 9.51 7.39
N ALA A 83 19.94 9.01 7.36
CA ALA A 83 18.84 9.75 6.73
C ALA A 83 18.62 11.13 7.39
N ILE A 84 18.67 11.21 8.72
CA ILE A 84 18.54 12.48 9.44
C ILE A 84 19.67 13.45 9.11
N GLN A 85 20.90 12.95 8.95
CA GLN A 85 22.03 13.78 8.48
C GLN A 85 21.80 14.31 7.07
N ASP A 86 21.17 13.52 6.21
CA ASP A 86 20.79 13.89 4.83
C ASP A 86 19.54 14.78 4.74
N GLY A 87 18.99 15.21 5.90
CA GLY A 87 17.88 16.17 5.97
C GLY A 87 16.49 15.56 6.17
N PHE A 88 16.38 14.26 6.46
CA PHE A 88 15.09 13.65 6.82
C PHE A 88 14.55 14.18 8.16
N SER A 89 13.23 14.18 8.30
CA SER A 89 12.55 14.70 9.47
C SER A 89 12.96 13.99 10.76
N ARG A 90 13.37 14.77 11.77
CA ARG A 90 13.79 14.27 13.10
C ARG A 90 12.65 13.61 13.89
N GLU A 91 11.41 13.71 13.43
CA GLU A 91 10.25 13.06 14.05
C GLU A 91 10.38 11.53 14.05
N PHE A 92 11.07 10.96 13.07
CA PHE A 92 11.31 9.52 13.01
C PHE A 92 12.27 9.04 14.12
N LYS A 93 13.23 9.88 14.55
CA LYS A 93 14.12 9.59 15.69
C LYS A 93 13.32 9.40 16.99
N LYS A 94 12.38 10.32 17.25
CA LYS A 94 11.50 10.25 18.42
C LYS A 94 10.65 8.97 18.43
N ARG A 95 10.17 8.57 17.25
CA ARG A 95 9.37 7.34 17.10
C ARG A 95 10.19 6.09 17.40
N ILE A 96 11.45 6.03 16.97
CA ILE A 96 12.35 4.90 17.27
C ILE A 96 12.80 4.89 18.72
N ASP A 97 13.11 6.05 19.30
CA ASP A 97 13.43 6.16 20.72
C ASP A 97 12.24 5.75 21.61
N SER A 98 11.00 5.96 21.17
CA SER A 98 9.82 5.46 21.87
C SER A 98 9.80 3.93 21.98
N TYR A 99 10.23 3.22 20.93
CA TYR A 99 10.36 1.75 20.95
C TYR A 99 11.54 1.26 21.81
N ARG A 100 12.50 2.13 22.17
CA ARG A 100 13.57 1.80 23.15
C ARG A 100 13.08 1.73 24.59
N ILE A 101 11.96 2.38 24.92
CA ILE A 101 11.49 2.54 26.32
C ILE A 101 10.42 1.49 26.68
N THR A 102 9.83 0.80 25.70
CA THR A 102 8.72 -0.15 25.94
C THR A 102 9.16 -1.62 26.04
N LEU A 103 10.46 -1.88 26.21
CA LEU A 103 11.05 -3.21 26.43
C LEU A 103 11.83 -3.25 27.75
#